data_AF-A0A1R1YLT3-F1
#
_entry.id   AF-A0A1R1YLT3-F1
#
_cell.length_a   1.000
_cell.length_b   1.000
_cell.length_c   1.000
_cell.angle_alpha   90.00
_cell.angle_beta   90.00
_cell.angle_gamma   90.00
#
_symmetry.space_group_name_H-M   'P 1'
#
loop_
_entity.id
_entity.type
_entity.pdbx_description
1 polymer ?
#
loop_
_entity_poly.entity_id
_entity_poly.type
_entity_poly.pdbx_seq_one_letter_code
_entity_poly.pdbx_strand_id
1 'polypeptide(L)'
;MLLIDRVGYKEWCIPSINFYRFNVDQNLAVWFGNSNMFFHVFVTVPVLFTSMIPLVFYGIYLSAKRKISNNSTSSTLSASSAFANCEPAIVALGTLIIYSFAGHKEYRFLFSVLPIGFCYASATLSYLYGRSNIFYYINKPLDGIISFSNPFDESSHFSQRNFSKVRRLSNSVISTNKWTSKNNSKILKLLSRKKLVLLVILLTNIPIGLFSNILHTRGVISVMKFLRESSKAGKVQDIGFLTPCHSTPFYSHIHRPIPMWFLTCDPPQNKKDLDNHYWEANEFDLNPVMFLKLNFIQKNSRLASPVTITDINSNVNMSVPKLISLDEYNTLPEDEKDDEVYKDLQKSRKIRYLPSHLVIYSSILPRIEQYLHENGYSQCASFFNTLFEVDNRRRGDILVFCKN
;
A
#
# COMPACT_ATOMS: atom_id res chain seq x y z
N MET A 1 2.44 25.13 -4.40
CA MET A 1 2.75 24.10 -3.39
C MET A 1 3.24 24.74 -2.10
N LEU A 2 4.41 25.39 -2.04
CA LEU A 2 4.93 25.98 -0.78
C LEU A 2 3.97 26.92 -0.03
N LEU A 3 3.22 27.79 -0.74
CA LEU A 3 2.21 28.65 -0.10
C LEU A 3 1.02 27.85 0.46
N ILE A 4 0.60 26.79 -0.24
CA ILE A 4 -0.48 25.90 0.21
C ILE A 4 -0.02 25.13 1.44
N ASP A 5 1.21 24.61 1.41
CA ASP A 5 1.82 23.93 2.56
C ASP A 5 1.94 24.88 3.76
N ARG A 6 2.33 26.15 3.53
CA ARG A 6 2.37 27.16 4.59
C ARG A 6 1.02 27.45 5.21
N VAL A 7 -0.04 27.49 4.42
CA VAL A 7 -1.41 27.68 4.91
C VAL A 7 -1.87 26.47 5.73
N GLY A 8 -1.61 25.25 5.25
CA GLY A 8 -2.01 24.02 5.92
C GLY A 8 -1.23 23.74 7.21
N TYR A 9 0.10 23.76 7.14
CA TYR A 9 0.97 23.42 8.26
C TYR A 9 1.24 24.60 9.21
N LYS A 10 0.86 25.82 8.83
CA LYS A 10 1.17 27.09 9.55
C LYS A 10 2.68 27.39 9.67
N GLU A 11 3.51 26.60 9.01
CA GLU A 11 4.97 26.73 8.96
C GLU A 11 5.49 26.60 7.52
N TRP A 12 6.69 27.12 7.25
CA TRP A 12 7.29 26.96 5.92
C TRP A 12 7.81 25.52 5.79
N CYS A 13 7.09 24.71 5.03
CA CYS A 13 7.43 23.32 4.78
C CYS A 13 7.95 23.17 3.34
N ILE A 14 9.17 22.65 3.20
CA ILE A 14 9.74 22.27 1.90
C ILE A 14 9.88 20.74 1.90
N PRO A 15 8.93 20.00 1.27
CA PRO A 15 8.85 18.54 1.40
C PRO A 15 10.14 17.81 1.08
N SER A 16 10.88 18.22 0.05
CA SER A 16 12.15 17.58 -0.33
C SER A 16 13.24 17.74 0.73
N ILE A 17 13.30 18.91 1.40
CA ILE A 17 14.28 19.16 2.48
C ILE A 17 13.88 18.38 3.73
N ASN A 18 12.60 18.37 4.06
CA ASN A 18 12.09 17.61 5.21
C ASN A 18 12.27 16.10 5.01
N PHE A 19 12.05 15.60 3.79
CA PHE A 19 12.33 14.21 3.44
C PHE A 19 13.81 13.88 3.62
N TYR A 20 14.72 14.72 3.10
CA TYR A 20 16.16 14.52 3.27
C TYR A 20 16.57 14.52 4.75
N ARG A 21 16.09 15.50 5.52
CA ARG A 21 16.38 15.59 6.96
C ARG A 21 15.92 14.35 7.72
N PHE A 22 14.69 13.90 7.50
CA PHE A 22 14.12 12.76 8.22
C PHE A 22 14.74 11.41 7.80
N ASN A 23 14.88 11.18 6.48
CA ASN A 23 15.26 9.86 5.94
C ASN A 23 16.77 9.68 5.74
N VAL A 24 17.52 10.77 5.49
CA VAL A 24 18.94 10.69 5.15
C VAL A 24 19.81 11.19 6.31
N ASP A 25 19.58 12.41 6.78
CA ASP A 25 20.38 13.04 7.84
C ASP A 25 20.14 12.38 9.22
N GLN A 26 18.88 12.38 9.67
CA GLN A 26 18.50 11.79 10.95
C GLN A 26 18.33 10.27 10.87
N ASN A 27 18.04 9.73 9.68
CA ASN A 27 17.82 8.31 9.40
C ASN A 27 16.77 7.66 10.33
N LEU A 28 15.72 8.41 10.69
CA LEU A 28 14.69 7.99 11.65
C LEU A 28 13.79 6.88 11.10
N ALA A 29 13.62 6.83 9.79
CA ALA A 29 12.77 5.84 9.14
C ALA A 29 13.22 4.39 9.38
N VAL A 30 14.47 4.15 9.79
CA VAL A 30 14.99 2.81 10.19
C VAL A 30 14.16 2.20 11.33
N TRP A 31 13.48 3.04 12.12
CA TRP A 31 12.45 2.62 13.07
C TRP A 31 11.43 1.63 12.48
N PHE A 32 11.01 1.86 11.24
CA PHE A 32 10.03 1.01 10.55
C PHE A 32 10.67 -0.23 9.89
N GLY A 33 11.96 -0.45 10.11
CA GLY A 33 12.74 -1.57 9.59
C GLY A 33 13.93 -1.11 8.74
N ASN A 34 15.03 -1.84 8.86
CA ASN A 34 16.24 -1.65 8.05
C ASN A 34 16.25 -2.64 6.87
N SER A 35 16.67 -2.19 5.69
CA SER A 35 16.71 -3.03 4.49
C SER A 35 18.07 -2.99 3.80
N ASN A 36 18.48 -4.11 3.17
CA ASN A 36 19.74 -4.18 2.44
C ASN A 36 19.79 -3.18 1.27
N MET A 37 21.00 -2.88 0.78
CA MET A 37 21.20 -1.96 -0.36
C MET A 37 20.55 -2.46 -1.66
N PHE A 38 20.39 -3.78 -1.82
CA PHE A 38 19.82 -4.40 -3.02
C PHE A 38 18.28 -4.50 -3.01
N PHE A 39 17.61 -3.97 -1.98
CA PHE A 39 16.16 -4.07 -1.82
C PHE A 39 15.42 -3.54 -3.05
N HIS A 40 15.85 -2.41 -3.61
CA HIS A 40 15.18 -1.88 -4.79
C HIS A 40 15.36 -2.75 -6.03
N VAL A 41 16.51 -3.44 -6.16
CA VAL A 41 16.78 -4.35 -7.28
C VAL A 41 15.94 -5.62 -7.17
N PHE A 42 15.89 -6.26 -6.00
CA PHE A 42 15.24 -7.56 -5.82
C PHE A 42 13.77 -7.49 -5.39
N VAL A 43 13.33 -6.38 -4.82
CA VAL A 43 11.95 -6.22 -4.32
C VAL A 43 11.23 -5.16 -5.13
N THR A 44 11.74 -3.93 -5.17
CA THR A 44 10.99 -2.82 -5.77
C THR A 44 10.81 -2.96 -7.27
N VAL A 45 11.88 -3.21 -8.04
CA VAL A 45 11.79 -3.37 -9.50
C VAL A 45 10.84 -4.52 -9.90
N PRO A 46 10.91 -5.72 -9.27
CA PRO A 46 9.92 -6.77 -9.50
C PRO A 46 8.49 -6.41 -9.13
N VAL A 47 8.27 -5.69 -8.03
CA VAL A 47 6.92 -5.24 -7.64
C VAL A 47 6.35 -4.22 -8.62
N LEU A 48 7.16 -3.26 -9.08
CA LEU A 48 6.70 -2.20 -9.98
C LEU A 48 6.40 -2.70 -11.39
N PHE A 49 7.25 -3.57 -11.92
CA PHE A 49 7.18 -3.97 -13.33
C PHE A 49 6.74 -5.41 -13.56
N THR A 50 6.59 -6.22 -12.51
CA THR A 50 6.04 -7.58 -12.56
C THR A 50 6.63 -8.41 -13.72
N SER A 51 5.80 -9.00 -14.58
CA SER A 51 6.22 -9.73 -15.79
C SER A 51 6.68 -8.82 -16.93
N MET A 52 6.55 -7.50 -16.81
CA MET A 52 6.94 -6.53 -17.83
C MET A 52 8.42 -6.17 -17.76
N ILE A 53 9.15 -6.59 -16.73
CA ILE A 53 10.60 -6.35 -16.57
C ILE A 53 11.40 -6.61 -17.86
N PRO A 54 11.24 -7.76 -18.56
CA PRO A 54 12.01 -8.01 -19.79
C PRO A 54 11.67 -7.01 -20.90
N LEU A 55 10.42 -6.55 -20.98
CA LEU A 55 10.00 -5.55 -21.98
C LEU A 55 10.60 -4.17 -21.67
N VAL A 56 10.70 -3.80 -20.40
CA VAL A 56 11.35 -2.55 -19.98
C VAL A 56 12.82 -2.57 -20.40
N PHE A 57 13.58 -3.61 -20.02
CA PHE A 57 15.00 -3.71 -20.34
C PHE A 57 15.26 -3.81 -21.85
N TYR A 58 14.43 -4.54 -22.59
CA TYR A 58 14.55 -4.58 -24.05
C TYR A 58 14.25 -3.23 -24.70
N GLY A 59 13.31 -2.45 -24.14
CA GLY A 59 12.98 -1.11 -24.63
C GLY A 59 14.12 -0.12 -24.43
N ILE A 60 14.81 -0.22 -23.29
CA ILE A 60 16.05 0.54 -23.02
C ILE A 60 17.13 0.14 -24.04
N TYR A 61 17.31 -1.15 -24.29
CA TYR A 61 18.26 -1.64 -25.29
C TYR A 61 17.96 -1.12 -26.71
N LEU A 62 16.70 -1.16 -27.15
CA LEU A 62 16.28 -0.63 -28.45
C LEU A 62 16.59 0.87 -28.57
N SER A 63 16.31 1.62 -27.50
CA SER A 63 16.59 3.07 -27.42
C SER A 63 18.10 3.36 -27.50
N ALA A 64 18.92 2.55 -26.82
CA ALA A 64 20.38 2.67 -26.86
C ALA A 64 20.94 2.38 -28.25
N LYS A 65 20.45 1.32 -28.90
CA LYS A 65 20.87 0.94 -30.25
C LYS A 65 20.49 2.00 -31.29
N ARG A 66 19.32 2.63 -31.17
CA ARG A 66 18.87 3.70 -32.06
C ARG A 66 19.78 4.93 -31.94
N LYS A 67 20.20 5.30 -30.72
CA LYS A 67 21.15 6.41 -30.49
C LYS A 67 22.51 6.14 -31.14
N ILE A 68 23.04 4.93 -31.02
CA ILE A 68 24.31 4.54 -31.66
C ILE A 68 24.21 4.58 -33.20
N SER A 69 23.08 4.16 -33.76
CA SER A 69 22.86 4.13 -35.22
C SER A 69 22.62 5.50 -35.86
N ASN A 70 22.08 6.47 -35.11
CA ASN A 70 21.69 7.80 -35.62
C ASN A 70 22.74 8.90 -35.35
N ASN A 71 23.99 8.54 -35.02
CA ASN A 71 25.09 9.50 -34.94
C ASN A 71 25.44 10.18 -36.30
N SER A 72 24.73 9.82 -37.37
CA SER A 72 24.76 10.52 -38.66
C SER A 72 23.41 11.22 -38.89
N THR A 73 23.46 12.55 -38.93
CA THR A 73 22.44 13.53 -39.40
C THR A 73 21.26 13.95 -38.49
N SER A 74 21.35 15.23 -38.11
CA SER A 74 20.30 16.25 -37.89
C SER A 74 19.56 16.35 -36.55
N SER A 75 19.82 17.49 -35.90
CA SER A 75 19.28 18.07 -34.68
C SER A 75 17.92 18.76 -34.91
N THR A 76 16.83 18.01 -34.95
CA THR A 76 15.49 18.56 -34.69
C THR A 76 14.85 17.76 -33.56
N LEU A 77 14.93 18.31 -32.36
CA LEU A 77 14.43 17.72 -31.13
C LEU A 77 12.89 17.80 -31.13
N SER A 78 12.22 16.82 -31.73
CA SER A 78 10.77 16.66 -31.55
C SER A 78 10.50 16.18 -30.13
N ALA A 79 9.56 16.80 -29.41
CA ALA A 79 9.17 16.36 -28.06
C ALA A 79 8.77 14.87 -28.00
N SER A 80 8.36 14.31 -29.14
CA SER A 80 8.11 12.88 -29.39
C SER A 80 9.31 11.96 -29.16
N SER A 81 10.55 12.46 -29.28
CA SER A 81 11.78 11.66 -29.19
C SER A 81 12.40 11.63 -27.80
N ALA A 82 11.87 12.41 -26.84
CA ALA A 82 12.41 12.48 -25.47
C ALA A 82 12.41 11.11 -24.75
N PHE A 83 11.43 10.25 -25.07
CA PHE A 83 11.35 8.87 -24.56
C PHE A 83 11.96 7.81 -25.49
N ALA A 84 12.39 8.19 -26.70
CA ALA A 84 13.14 7.33 -27.60
C ALA A 84 14.64 7.30 -27.26
N ASN A 85 15.09 8.21 -26.38
CA ASN A 85 16.46 8.30 -25.89
C ASN A 85 16.64 7.51 -24.59
N CYS A 86 17.89 7.18 -24.25
CA CYS A 86 18.24 6.51 -23.00
C CYS A 86 18.25 7.44 -21.77
N GLU A 87 18.07 8.74 -21.95
CA GLU A 87 18.15 9.73 -20.87
C GLU A 87 17.15 9.48 -19.73
N PRO A 88 15.86 9.18 -19.98
CA PRO A 88 14.93 8.79 -18.91
C PRO A 88 15.37 7.55 -18.14
N ALA A 89 15.98 6.55 -18.82
CA ALA A 89 16.53 5.37 -18.15
C ALA A 89 17.70 5.71 -17.22
N ILE A 90 18.54 6.68 -17.58
CA ILE A 90 19.63 7.17 -16.73
C ILE A 90 19.06 7.85 -15.48
N VAL A 91 18.02 8.68 -15.63
CA VAL A 91 17.34 9.33 -14.49
C VAL A 91 16.71 8.29 -13.57
N ALA A 92 16.01 7.30 -14.13
CA ALA A 92 15.43 6.20 -13.39
C ALA A 92 16.49 5.39 -12.62
N LEU A 93 17.62 5.08 -13.26
CA LEU A 93 18.73 4.36 -12.64
C LEU A 93 19.39 5.18 -11.52
N GLY A 94 19.64 6.47 -11.76
CA GLY A 94 20.18 7.37 -10.73
C GLY A 94 19.24 7.47 -9.52
N THR A 95 17.94 7.58 -9.76
CA THR A 95 16.91 7.57 -8.70
C THR A 95 16.96 6.28 -7.89
N LEU A 96 17.01 5.12 -8.56
CA LEU A 96 17.15 3.82 -7.90
C LEU A 96 18.42 3.73 -7.05
N ILE A 97 19.56 4.19 -7.58
CA ILE A 97 20.85 4.15 -6.87
C ILE A 97 20.80 5.04 -5.63
N ILE A 98 20.33 6.28 -5.75
CA ILE A 98 20.25 7.24 -4.64
C ILE A 98 19.39 6.66 -3.51
N TYR A 99 18.17 6.18 -3.82
CA TYR A 99 17.30 5.61 -2.79
C TYR A 99 17.81 4.28 -2.20
N SER A 100 18.68 3.55 -2.92
CA SER A 100 19.31 2.32 -2.41
C SER A 100 20.25 2.57 -1.23
N PHE A 101 20.73 3.79 -1.03
CA PHE A 101 21.57 4.16 0.12
C PHE A 101 20.77 4.59 1.37
N ALA A 102 19.44 4.75 1.28
CA ALA A 102 18.61 5.03 2.46
C ALA A 102 18.56 3.81 3.39
N GLY A 103 18.59 4.01 4.72
CA GLY A 103 18.50 2.89 5.68
C GLY A 103 17.16 2.16 5.58
N HIS A 104 16.07 2.92 5.67
CA HIS A 104 14.72 2.43 5.38
C HIS A 104 14.37 2.55 3.90
N LYS A 105 13.67 1.56 3.37
CA LYS A 105 13.31 1.49 1.96
C LYS A 105 11.89 1.00 1.78
N GLU A 106 11.16 1.66 0.89
CA GLU A 106 9.83 1.27 0.48
C GLU A 106 9.71 1.33 -1.04
N TYR A 107 8.91 0.44 -1.63
CA TYR A 107 8.72 0.43 -3.09
C TYR A 107 8.08 1.73 -3.60
N ARG A 108 7.30 2.42 -2.75
CA ARG A 108 6.65 3.70 -3.09
C ARG A 108 7.64 4.84 -3.36
N PHE A 109 8.86 4.77 -2.81
CA PHE A 109 9.89 5.78 -3.09
C PHE A 109 10.28 5.83 -4.58
N LEU A 110 10.10 4.71 -5.30
CA LEU A 110 10.39 4.61 -6.74
C LEU A 110 9.13 4.67 -7.62
N PHE A 111 7.97 5.11 -7.12
CA PHE A 111 6.77 5.26 -7.95
C PHE A 111 6.94 6.27 -9.10
N SER A 112 7.83 7.26 -8.94
CA SER A 112 8.19 8.18 -10.03
C SER A 112 8.90 7.49 -11.21
N VAL A 113 9.49 6.30 -11.00
CA VAL A 113 10.15 5.51 -12.04
C VAL A 113 9.16 4.69 -12.87
N LEU A 114 7.97 4.42 -12.31
CA LEU A 114 6.96 3.56 -12.92
C LEU A 114 6.52 4.06 -14.32
N PRO A 115 6.18 5.36 -14.53
CA PRO A 115 5.83 5.86 -15.86
C PRO A 115 6.95 5.70 -16.89
N ILE A 116 8.21 5.95 -16.48
CA ILE A 116 9.39 5.82 -17.35
C ILE A 116 9.53 4.37 -17.84
N GLY A 117 9.41 3.41 -16.93
CA GLY A 117 9.49 1.99 -17.30
C GLY A 117 8.36 1.57 -18.25
N PHE A 118 7.12 2.04 -18.05
CA PHE A 118 6.02 1.75 -18.96
C PHE A 118 6.21 2.35 -20.36
N CYS A 119 6.86 3.50 -20.49
CA CYS A 119 7.25 4.02 -21.81
C CYS A 119 8.19 3.05 -22.54
N TYR A 120 9.21 2.49 -21.86
CA TYR A 120 10.11 1.51 -22.48
C TYR A 120 9.43 0.16 -22.78
N ALA A 121 8.55 -0.32 -21.89
CA ALA A 121 7.76 -1.50 -22.17
C ALA A 121 6.85 -1.31 -23.40
N SER A 122 6.25 -0.12 -23.53
CA SER A 122 5.46 0.28 -24.70
C SER A 122 6.31 0.29 -25.98
N ALA A 123 7.52 0.84 -25.94
CA ALA A 123 8.43 0.82 -27.08
C ALA A 123 8.75 -0.61 -27.56
N THR A 124 9.00 -1.53 -26.64
CA THR A 124 9.18 -2.96 -26.95
C THR A 124 7.94 -3.57 -27.59
N LEU A 125 6.74 -3.31 -27.05
CA LEU A 125 5.50 -3.81 -27.62
C LEU A 125 5.28 -3.23 -29.02
N SER A 126 5.49 -1.94 -29.24
CA SER A 126 5.37 -1.33 -30.57
C SER A 126 6.35 -1.95 -31.57
N TYR A 127 7.58 -2.28 -31.15
CA TYR A 127 8.55 -2.96 -32.00
C TYR A 127 8.11 -4.39 -32.33
N LEU A 128 7.61 -5.15 -31.35
CA LEU A 128 7.21 -6.54 -31.53
C LEU A 128 5.92 -6.70 -32.35
N TYR A 129 4.91 -5.86 -32.13
CA TYR A 129 3.58 -6.02 -32.75
C TYR A 129 3.35 -5.09 -33.94
N GLY A 130 4.28 -4.16 -34.20
CA GLY A 130 4.08 -3.04 -35.11
C GLY A 130 3.30 -1.92 -34.42
N ARG A 131 3.29 -0.73 -35.03
CA ARG A 131 2.43 0.36 -34.58
C ARG A 131 0.98 -0.10 -34.69
N SER A 132 0.25 -0.09 -33.59
CA SER A 132 -1.19 -0.29 -33.62
C SER A 132 -1.83 0.96 -34.23
N ASN A 133 -2.70 0.77 -35.22
CA ASN A 133 -3.56 1.84 -35.74
C ASN A 133 -4.67 2.21 -34.72
N ILE A 134 -4.46 1.99 -33.41
CA ILE A 134 -5.47 2.21 -32.38
C ILE A 134 -5.91 3.67 -32.39
N PHE A 135 -4.98 4.62 -32.56
CA PHE A 135 -5.30 6.04 -32.69
C PHE A 135 -6.06 6.36 -33.97
N TYR A 136 -5.79 5.64 -35.07
CA TYR A 136 -6.61 5.76 -36.28
C TYR A 136 -8.05 5.30 -36.01
N TYR A 137 -8.25 4.18 -35.28
CA TYR A 137 -9.59 3.70 -34.94
C TYR A 137 -10.30 4.53 -33.85
N ILE A 138 -9.56 5.11 -32.90
CA ILE A 138 -10.06 6.03 -31.86
C ILE A 138 -10.43 7.39 -32.46
N ASN A 139 -9.65 7.88 -33.43
CA ASN A 139 -9.92 9.15 -34.11
C ASN A 139 -10.97 9.02 -35.22
N LYS A 140 -11.18 7.83 -35.78
CA LYS A 140 -12.19 7.57 -36.82
C LYS A 140 -13.61 8.09 -36.47
N PRO A 141 -14.13 7.96 -35.23
CA PRO A 141 -15.40 8.58 -34.84
C PRO A 141 -15.31 10.07 -34.48
N LEU A 142 -14.11 10.65 -34.36
CA LEU A 142 -13.82 12.03 -33.97
C LEU A 142 -13.33 12.91 -35.13
N ASP A 143 -13.31 12.37 -36.35
CA ASP A 143 -12.93 13.08 -37.58
C ASP A 143 -13.85 14.32 -37.76
N GLY A 144 -13.35 15.48 -37.33
CA GLY A 144 -14.00 16.78 -37.44
C GLY A 144 -14.09 17.62 -36.16
N ILE A 145 -13.84 17.07 -34.95
CA ILE A 145 -14.05 17.82 -33.69
C ILE A 145 -12.75 18.00 -32.88
N ILE A 146 -11.90 16.98 -32.74
CA ILE A 146 -10.58 17.09 -32.05
C ILE A 146 -9.60 16.09 -32.67
N SER A 147 -8.53 16.56 -33.32
CA SER A 147 -7.44 15.69 -33.78
C SER A 147 -6.42 15.46 -32.65
N PHE A 148 -6.46 14.29 -32.01
CA PHE A 148 -5.34 13.87 -31.17
C PHE A 148 -4.23 13.32 -32.07
N SER A 149 -3.19 14.11 -32.31
CA SER A 149 -1.98 13.67 -32.99
C SER A 149 -1.32 12.54 -32.19
N ASN A 150 -0.98 11.43 -32.84
CA ASN A 150 -0.23 10.36 -32.19
C ASN A 150 1.17 10.89 -31.81
N PRO A 151 1.51 11.01 -30.52
CA PRO A 151 2.77 11.61 -30.10
C PRO A 151 4.01 10.81 -30.51
N PHE A 152 3.83 9.58 -31.03
CA PHE A 152 4.91 8.72 -31.54
C PHE A 152 5.06 8.76 -33.07
N ASP A 153 4.32 9.60 -33.78
CA ASP A 153 4.36 9.67 -35.23
C ASP A 153 5.43 10.66 -35.72
N GLU A 154 6.69 10.21 -35.76
CA GLU A 154 7.71 10.81 -36.63
C GLU A 154 7.50 10.30 -38.06
N SER A 155 6.52 10.86 -38.76
CA SER A 155 6.35 10.67 -40.21
C SER A 155 6.98 11.83 -40.96
N SER A 156 8.30 11.83 -41.07
CA SER A 156 8.95 12.23 -42.32
C SER A 156 10.11 11.28 -42.61
N HIS A 157 10.01 10.61 -43.76
CA HIS A 157 11.01 9.69 -44.35
C HIS A 157 11.10 8.25 -43.82
N PHE A 158 10.05 7.44 -44.00
CA PHE A 158 10.26 6.04 -44.39
C PHE A 158 9.35 5.69 -45.56
N SER A 159 9.88 5.78 -46.78
CA SER A 159 9.16 5.40 -47.98
C SER A 159 8.71 3.95 -47.87
N GLN A 160 7.42 3.70 -48.04
CA GLN A 160 6.87 2.39 -48.33
C GLN A 160 7.58 1.78 -49.54
N ARG A 161 8.61 0.94 -49.32
CA ARG A 161 9.14 0.07 -50.37
C ARG A 161 8.35 -1.24 -50.36
N ASN A 162 7.33 -1.27 -51.23
CA ASN A 162 6.82 -2.40 -52.00
C ASN A 162 6.96 -3.81 -51.39
N PHE A 163 5.98 -4.21 -50.60
CA PHE A 163 5.73 -5.61 -50.23
C PHE A 163 4.84 -6.28 -51.29
N SER A 164 5.31 -6.37 -52.53
CA SER A 164 4.54 -7.02 -53.61
C SER A 164 5.40 -7.58 -54.73
N LYS A 165 6.46 -8.34 -54.44
CA LYS A 165 7.13 -9.17 -55.48
C LYS A 165 8.16 -10.17 -54.93
N VAL A 166 7.76 -11.23 -54.23
CA VAL A 166 8.47 -12.53 -54.28
C VAL A 166 7.47 -13.64 -53.95
N ARG A 167 6.76 -14.14 -54.95
CA ARG A 167 6.03 -15.42 -54.85
C ARG A 167 5.98 -16.05 -56.24
N ARG A 168 7.08 -16.67 -56.66
CA ARG A 168 7.20 -17.69 -57.72
C ARG A 168 8.66 -18.15 -57.79
N LEU A 169 8.85 -19.40 -58.21
CA LEU A 169 10.04 -20.27 -58.12
C LEU A 169 10.12 -20.99 -56.77
N SER A 170 10.03 -22.31 -56.67
CA SER A 170 9.90 -23.39 -57.65
C SER A 170 9.42 -24.64 -56.90
N ASN A 171 8.49 -25.38 -57.49
CA ASN A 171 8.18 -26.75 -57.09
C ASN A 171 9.29 -27.68 -57.62
N SER A 172 9.96 -28.43 -56.74
CA SER A 172 10.55 -29.72 -57.09
C SER A 172 10.75 -30.57 -55.83
N VAL A 173 9.83 -31.54 -55.68
CA VAL A 173 9.93 -32.89 -55.13
C VAL A 173 11.22 -33.25 -54.37
N ILE A 174 11.09 -33.69 -53.11
CA ILE A 174 11.68 -34.94 -52.58
C ILE A 174 10.74 -35.44 -51.47
N SER A 175 10.31 -36.70 -51.60
CA SER A 175 9.57 -37.48 -50.62
C SER A 175 10.51 -38.04 -49.56
N THR A 176 10.14 -37.98 -48.27
CA THR A 176 10.45 -39.05 -47.31
C THR A 176 9.45 -39.05 -46.13
N ASN A 177 8.73 -40.18 -46.04
CA ASN A 177 8.19 -40.91 -44.90
C ASN A 177 7.83 -40.22 -43.57
N LYS A 178 6.56 -40.46 -43.19
CA LYS A 178 5.99 -40.37 -41.85
C LYS A 178 6.83 -41.13 -40.82
N TRP A 179 7.11 -40.49 -39.68
CA TRP A 179 7.19 -41.15 -38.38
C TRP A 179 6.42 -40.31 -37.35
N THR A 180 5.48 -40.97 -36.69
CA THR A 180 4.55 -40.43 -35.70
C THR A 180 5.24 -40.23 -34.35
N SER A 181 5.16 -39.03 -33.78
CA SER A 181 5.33 -38.82 -32.34
C SER A 181 4.21 -37.95 -31.76
N LYS A 182 3.69 -38.43 -30.63
CA LYS A 182 2.42 -38.13 -29.97
C LYS A 182 2.36 -36.70 -29.40
N ASN A 183 1.35 -35.96 -29.86
CA ASN A 183 0.31 -35.25 -29.11
C ASN A 183 0.57 -34.24 -27.99
N ASN A 184 1.80 -33.86 -27.60
CA ASN A 184 2.00 -32.75 -26.63
C ASN A 184 2.36 -31.38 -27.26
N SER A 185 2.46 -31.29 -28.59
CA SER A 185 2.99 -30.08 -29.27
C SER A 185 1.96 -29.17 -29.95
N LYS A 186 0.65 -29.49 -29.90
CA LYS A 186 -0.38 -28.72 -30.64
C LYS A 186 -0.79 -27.42 -29.94
N ILE A 187 -0.85 -27.40 -28.60
CA ILE A 187 -1.25 -26.20 -27.84
C ILE A 187 -0.18 -25.09 -27.95
N LEU A 188 1.11 -25.44 -27.92
CA LEU A 188 2.20 -24.46 -28.11
C LEU A 188 2.38 -24.00 -29.57
N LYS A 189 1.86 -24.74 -30.57
CA LYS A 189 1.90 -24.32 -31.99
C LYS A 189 0.77 -23.36 -32.37
N LEU A 190 -0.24 -23.18 -31.53
CA LEU A 190 -1.43 -22.37 -31.85
C LEU A 190 -1.28 -20.88 -31.50
N LEU A 191 -0.44 -20.53 -30.52
CA LEU A 191 -0.12 -19.15 -30.19
C LEU A 191 1.17 -18.72 -30.89
N SER A 192 1.09 -17.69 -31.75
CA SER A 192 2.31 -17.02 -32.20
C SER A 192 3.13 -16.53 -30.99
N ARG A 193 4.45 -16.47 -31.10
CA ARG A 193 5.35 -15.94 -30.03
C ARG A 193 4.88 -14.59 -29.49
N LYS A 194 4.26 -13.77 -30.35
CA LYS A 194 3.59 -12.52 -30.01
C LYS A 194 2.35 -12.75 -29.13
N LYS A 195 1.44 -13.65 -29.48
CA LYS A 195 0.28 -13.93 -28.61
C LYS A 195 0.71 -14.47 -27.23
N LEU A 196 1.81 -15.22 -27.18
CA LEU A 196 2.36 -15.75 -25.91
C LEU A 196 2.82 -14.65 -24.96
N VAL A 197 3.55 -13.63 -25.44
CA VAL A 197 4.02 -12.51 -24.59
C VAL A 197 2.85 -11.75 -23.96
N LEU A 198 1.81 -11.42 -24.74
CA LEU A 198 0.60 -10.77 -24.20
C LEU A 198 -0.10 -11.65 -23.17
N LEU A 199 -0.24 -12.94 -23.47
CA LEU A 199 -0.88 -13.90 -22.56
C LEU A 199 -0.11 -13.98 -21.23
N VAL A 200 1.23 -14.00 -21.24
CA VAL A 200 2.03 -13.98 -20.01
C VAL A 200 1.81 -12.70 -19.21
N ILE A 201 1.78 -11.53 -19.85
CA ILE A 201 1.51 -10.26 -19.17
C ILE A 201 0.13 -10.29 -18.51
N LEU A 202 -0.91 -10.72 -19.24
CA LEU A 202 -2.27 -10.78 -18.72
C LEU A 202 -2.41 -11.80 -17.58
N LEU A 203 -1.87 -13.01 -17.75
CA LEU A 203 -1.99 -14.08 -16.75
C LEU A 203 -1.21 -13.82 -15.46
N THR A 204 -0.19 -12.98 -15.49
CA THR A 204 0.57 -12.64 -14.27
C THR A 204 0.02 -11.39 -13.59
N ASN A 205 -0.50 -10.40 -14.33
CA ASN A 205 -0.97 -9.14 -13.77
C ASN A 205 -2.45 -9.14 -13.39
N ILE A 206 -3.33 -9.75 -14.20
CA ILE A 206 -4.77 -9.76 -13.90
C ILE A 206 -5.08 -10.52 -12.62
N PRO A 207 -4.58 -11.75 -12.38
CA PRO A 207 -4.89 -12.48 -11.15
C PRO A 207 -4.36 -11.78 -9.90
N ILE A 208 -3.14 -11.22 -9.95
CA ILE A 208 -2.58 -10.41 -8.85
C ILE A 208 -3.45 -9.17 -8.61
N GLY A 209 -3.85 -8.46 -9.66
CA GLY A 209 -4.73 -7.31 -9.55
C GLY A 209 -6.08 -7.66 -8.92
N LEU A 210 -6.72 -8.74 -9.38
CA LEU A 210 -7.99 -9.22 -8.82
C LEU A 210 -7.83 -9.65 -7.35
N PHE A 211 -6.78 -10.39 -7.04
CA PHE A 211 -6.49 -10.81 -5.65
C PHE A 211 -6.33 -9.60 -4.73
N SER A 212 -5.48 -8.64 -5.10
CA SER A 212 -5.20 -7.47 -4.27
C SER A 212 -6.40 -6.52 -4.11
N ASN A 213 -7.29 -6.44 -5.10
CA ASN A 213 -8.45 -5.54 -5.04
C ASN A 213 -9.71 -6.19 -4.42
N ILE A 214 -9.84 -7.51 -4.48
CA ILE A 214 -11.08 -8.20 -4.07
C ILE A 214 -10.90 -8.99 -2.77
N LEU A 215 -9.73 -9.61 -2.58
CA LEU A 215 -9.51 -10.60 -1.52
C LEU A 215 -8.56 -10.11 -0.42
N HIS A 216 -7.50 -9.40 -0.78
CA HIS A 216 -6.48 -9.00 0.17
C HIS A 216 -6.93 -7.84 1.06
N THR A 217 -6.78 -7.99 2.37
CA THR A 217 -7.06 -6.97 3.40
C THR A 217 -8.45 -6.32 3.32
N ARG A 218 -9.46 -7.01 2.78
CA ARG A 218 -10.83 -6.45 2.61
C ARG A 218 -11.59 -6.31 3.94
N GLY A 219 -11.15 -7.01 4.98
CA GLY A 219 -11.80 -7.03 6.29
C GLY A 219 -11.84 -5.63 6.92
N VAL A 220 -10.76 -4.85 6.74
CA VAL A 220 -10.62 -3.51 7.34
C VAL A 220 -11.63 -2.52 6.78
N ILE A 221 -12.10 -2.71 5.55
CA ILE A 221 -13.17 -1.90 4.96
C ILE A 221 -14.55 -2.41 5.41
N SER A 222 -14.71 -3.74 5.43
CA SER A 222 -15.98 -4.40 5.79
C SER A 222 -16.39 -4.08 7.23
N VAL A 223 -15.46 -4.14 8.18
CA VAL A 223 -15.72 -3.81 9.60
C VAL A 223 -16.14 -2.35 9.77
N MET A 224 -15.51 -1.43 9.03
CA MET A 224 -15.82 -0.01 9.12
C MET A 224 -17.19 0.32 8.54
N LYS A 225 -17.60 -0.39 7.47
CA LYS A 225 -18.96 -0.30 6.94
C LYS A 225 -19.99 -0.76 7.98
N PHE A 226 -19.74 -1.89 8.64
CA PHE A 226 -20.60 -2.38 9.72
C PHE A 226 -20.70 -1.38 10.88
N LEU A 227 -19.57 -0.87 11.37
CA LEU A 227 -19.55 0.10 12.47
C LEU A 227 -20.27 1.40 12.12
N ARG A 228 -20.17 1.86 10.87
CA ARG A 228 -20.92 3.02 10.36
C ARG A 228 -22.43 2.78 10.38
N GLU A 229 -22.88 1.61 9.94
CA GLU A 229 -24.31 1.26 9.91
C GLU A 229 -24.86 1.07 11.34
N SER A 230 -24.11 0.39 12.20
CA SER A 230 -24.45 0.20 13.62
C SER A 230 -24.46 1.53 14.40
N SER A 231 -23.52 2.43 14.09
CA SER A 231 -23.51 3.82 14.56
C SER A 231 -24.78 4.55 14.14
N LYS A 232 -25.16 4.45 12.86
CA LYS A 232 -26.36 5.11 12.35
C LYS A 232 -27.62 4.61 13.05
N ALA A 233 -27.65 3.35 13.45
CA ALA A 233 -28.73 2.75 14.23
C ALA A 233 -28.68 3.08 15.74
N GLY A 234 -27.71 3.87 16.21
CA GLY A 234 -27.58 4.23 17.62
C GLY A 234 -27.06 3.10 18.52
N LYS A 235 -26.51 2.03 17.95
CA LYS A 235 -26.05 0.85 18.70
C LYS A 235 -24.61 0.98 19.20
N VAL A 236 -23.84 1.93 18.68
CA VAL A 236 -22.41 2.13 18.99
C VAL A 236 -22.24 3.43 19.75
N GLN A 237 -21.62 3.38 20.93
CA GLN A 237 -21.32 4.57 21.73
C GLN A 237 -19.89 5.07 21.52
N ASP A 238 -18.92 4.14 21.45
CA ASP A 238 -17.49 4.37 21.28
C ASP A 238 -16.81 3.09 20.78
N ILE A 239 -15.68 3.23 20.08
CA ILE A 239 -14.98 2.12 19.42
C ILE A 239 -13.49 2.12 19.79
N GLY A 240 -13.00 0.98 20.25
CA GLY A 240 -11.57 0.72 20.43
C GLY A 240 -11.02 -0.24 19.38
N PHE A 241 -9.84 0.07 18.84
CA PHE A 241 -9.15 -0.80 17.89
C PHE A 241 -7.90 -1.41 18.56
N LEU A 242 -7.99 -2.68 18.98
CA LEU A 242 -6.86 -3.48 19.45
C LEU A 242 -6.25 -4.26 18.28
N THR A 243 -5.86 -3.49 17.27
CA THR A 243 -5.20 -3.96 16.04
C THR A 243 -3.84 -3.28 15.94
N PRO A 244 -2.90 -3.78 15.13
CA PRO A 244 -1.73 -2.97 14.75
C PRO A 244 -2.16 -1.56 14.32
N CYS A 245 -1.35 -0.55 14.65
CA CYS A 245 -1.71 0.85 14.39
C CYS A 245 -2.06 1.09 12.92
N HIS A 246 -2.97 2.05 12.68
CA HIS A 246 -3.43 2.45 11.34
C HIS A 246 -3.94 1.31 10.44
N SER A 247 -4.48 0.23 11.02
CA SER A 247 -5.02 -0.90 10.23
C SER A 247 -6.34 -0.59 9.54
N THR A 248 -7.13 0.37 10.04
CA THR A 248 -8.45 0.71 9.48
C THR A 248 -8.49 2.18 9.01
N PRO A 249 -9.35 2.51 8.03
CA PRO A 249 -9.46 3.87 7.51
C PRO A 249 -10.15 4.88 8.44
N PHE A 250 -10.56 4.45 9.65
CA PHE A 250 -11.04 5.31 10.73
C PHE A 250 -12.18 6.27 10.30
N TYR A 251 -12.13 7.56 10.68
CA TYR A 251 -13.17 8.55 10.38
C TYR A 251 -13.45 8.77 8.89
N SER A 252 -12.49 8.46 8.01
CA SER A 252 -12.69 8.58 6.56
C SER A 252 -13.75 7.62 6.00
N HIS A 253 -14.18 6.63 6.79
CA HIS A 253 -15.25 5.71 6.44
C HIS A 253 -16.45 5.81 7.39
N ILE A 254 -16.24 6.13 8.68
CA ILE A 254 -17.33 6.27 9.67
C ILE A 254 -18.22 7.48 9.39
N HIS A 255 -17.64 8.64 9.09
CA HIS A 255 -18.35 9.92 8.86
C HIS A 255 -19.42 10.25 9.92
N ARG A 256 -19.13 9.97 11.19
CA ARG A 256 -19.99 10.22 12.36
C ARG A 256 -19.15 10.64 13.56
N PRO A 257 -19.66 11.52 14.44
CA PRO A 257 -18.93 12.01 15.60
C PRO A 257 -18.98 11.00 16.76
N ILE A 258 -18.39 9.82 16.57
CA ILE A 258 -18.29 8.79 17.62
C ILE A 258 -16.88 8.75 18.18
N PRO A 259 -16.69 8.75 19.51
CA PRO A 259 -15.38 8.55 20.12
C PRO A 259 -14.72 7.25 19.63
N MET A 260 -13.53 7.37 19.05
CA MET A 260 -12.76 6.23 18.59
C MET A 260 -11.29 6.38 18.99
N TRP A 261 -10.61 5.26 19.24
CA TRP A 261 -9.18 5.24 19.52
C TRP A 261 -8.53 3.96 19.00
N PHE A 262 -7.25 4.03 18.65
CA PHE A 262 -6.44 2.87 18.24
C PHE A 262 -5.10 2.89 19.00
N LEU A 263 -4.40 1.76 19.00
CA LEU A 263 -3.06 1.64 19.59
C LEU A 263 -2.06 2.51 18.82
N THR A 264 -1.38 3.44 19.51
CA THR A 264 -0.43 4.35 18.84
C THR A 264 0.89 3.66 18.46
N CYS A 265 1.53 4.17 17.41
CA CYS A 265 2.84 3.72 16.93
C CYS A 265 3.70 4.84 16.36
N ASP A 266 3.52 6.05 16.88
CA ASP A 266 4.22 7.23 16.41
C ASP A 266 5.74 7.02 16.52
N PRO A 267 6.53 7.41 15.50
CA PRO A 267 7.98 7.26 15.54
C PRO A 267 8.60 8.25 16.55
N PRO A 268 9.83 7.99 17.00
CA PRO A 268 10.58 8.95 17.81
C PRO A 268 10.84 10.25 17.02
N GLN A 269 10.85 11.38 17.73
CA GLN A 269 11.14 12.69 17.13
C GLN A 269 12.65 12.90 16.92
N ASN A 270 13.48 12.20 17.67
CA ASN A 270 14.93 12.36 17.64
C ASN A 270 15.64 11.02 17.57
N LYS A 271 16.82 11.01 16.93
CA LYS A 271 17.64 9.80 16.75
C LYS A 271 18.08 9.18 18.09
N LYS A 272 18.23 10.00 19.13
CA LYS A 272 18.65 9.55 20.47
C LYS A 272 17.63 8.61 21.12
N ASP A 273 16.36 8.77 20.76
CA ASP A 273 15.27 8.01 21.37
C ASP A 273 14.97 6.73 20.58
N LEU A 274 15.68 6.48 19.47
CA LEU A 274 15.37 5.39 18.54
C LEU A 274 15.31 4.00 19.19
N ASP A 275 16.16 3.72 20.18
CA ASP A 275 16.21 2.39 20.80
C ASP A 275 15.26 2.23 21.99
N ASN A 276 14.88 3.34 22.63
CA ASN A 276 14.10 3.36 23.87
C ASN A 276 12.73 4.00 23.72
N HIS A 277 12.36 4.40 22.50
CA HIS A 277 11.09 5.04 22.24
C HIS A 277 9.95 4.11 22.59
N TYR A 278 8.91 4.66 23.18
CA TYR A 278 7.75 3.91 23.60
C TYR A 278 6.68 3.97 22.52
N TRP A 279 6.06 2.83 22.25
CA TRP A 279 4.85 2.81 21.47
C TRP A 279 3.88 1.73 21.93
N GLU A 280 2.62 2.15 22.02
CA GLU A 280 1.53 1.43 22.64
C GLU A 280 1.24 0.09 21.94
N ALA A 281 1.32 0.06 20.60
CA ALA A 281 1.09 -1.14 19.83
C ALA A 281 2.09 -2.28 20.14
N ASN A 282 3.34 -1.96 20.49
CA ASN A 282 4.34 -2.97 20.86
C ASN A 282 4.15 -3.47 22.29
N GLU A 283 3.80 -2.59 23.22
CA GLU A 283 3.48 -3.00 24.59
C GLU A 283 2.31 -4.00 24.61
N PHE A 284 1.25 -3.70 23.86
CA PHE A 284 0.12 -4.61 23.68
C PHE A 284 0.53 -5.94 23.02
N ASP A 285 1.38 -5.91 22.00
CA ASP A 285 1.80 -7.12 21.30
C ASP A 285 2.69 -8.03 22.17
N LEU A 286 3.51 -7.45 23.06
CA LEU A 286 4.35 -8.21 24.00
C LEU A 286 3.52 -8.92 25.07
N ASN A 287 2.65 -8.19 25.78
CA ASN A 287 1.80 -8.76 26.82
C ASN A 287 0.39 -8.12 26.83
N PRO A 288 -0.54 -8.65 26.01
CA PRO A 288 -1.82 -7.99 25.78
C PRO A 288 -2.73 -8.03 27.00
N VAL A 289 -2.69 -9.10 27.81
CA VAL A 289 -3.51 -9.19 29.02
C VAL A 289 -3.04 -8.16 30.05
N MET A 290 -1.73 -8.07 30.29
CA MET A 290 -1.18 -7.08 31.21
C MET A 290 -1.46 -5.67 30.71
N PHE A 291 -1.27 -5.42 29.41
CA PHE A 291 -1.62 -4.13 28.80
C PHE A 291 -3.09 -3.76 29.05
N LEU A 292 -4.02 -4.71 28.89
CA LEU A 292 -5.44 -4.46 29.11
C LEU A 292 -5.75 -4.16 30.57
N LYS A 293 -5.17 -4.90 31.52
CA LYS A 293 -5.32 -4.64 32.96
C LYS A 293 -4.77 -3.27 33.38
N LEU A 294 -3.61 -2.89 32.85
CA LEU A 294 -2.96 -1.62 33.19
C LEU A 294 -3.66 -0.40 32.59
N ASN A 295 -4.30 -0.54 31.41
CA ASN A 295 -4.75 0.63 30.64
C ASN A 295 -6.27 0.76 30.53
N PHE A 296 -7.07 -0.19 31.04
CA PHE A 296 -8.52 -0.15 30.92
C PHE A 296 -9.24 -0.26 32.26
N ILE A 297 -10.29 0.55 32.40
CA ILE A 297 -11.17 0.58 33.56
C ILE A 297 -12.63 0.54 33.13
N GLN A 298 -13.48 -0.04 33.96
CA GLN A 298 -14.92 -0.09 33.75
C GLN A 298 -15.54 1.32 33.88
N LYS A 299 -16.56 1.64 33.06
CA LYS A 299 -17.21 2.97 33.08
C LYS A 299 -17.92 3.31 34.39
N ASN A 300 -18.35 2.31 35.14
CA ASN A 300 -19.01 2.44 36.44
C ASN A 300 -18.05 2.40 37.64
N SER A 301 -16.74 2.19 37.42
CA SER A 301 -15.77 2.13 38.52
C SER A 301 -15.58 3.51 39.16
N ARG A 302 -15.50 3.53 40.49
CA ARG A 302 -15.26 4.73 41.30
C ARG A 302 -13.79 5.11 41.42
N LEU A 303 -12.88 4.25 40.95
CA LEU A 303 -11.44 4.49 40.96
C LEU A 303 -11.01 5.62 40.02
N ALA A 304 -11.88 6.06 39.10
CA ALA A 304 -11.60 7.18 38.21
C ALA A 304 -12.81 8.08 38.00
N SER A 305 -12.54 9.38 37.91
CA SER A 305 -13.53 10.40 37.55
C SER A 305 -13.53 10.65 36.03
N PRO A 306 -14.71 10.83 35.40
CA PRO A 306 -14.79 11.09 33.97
C PRO A 306 -14.39 12.54 33.66
N VAL A 307 -13.50 12.73 32.70
CA VAL A 307 -13.11 14.03 32.14
C VAL A 307 -13.46 14.06 30.66
N THR A 308 -14.12 15.13 30.21
CA THR A 308 -14.43 15.29 28.79
C THR A 308 -13.29 16.03 28.08
N ILE A 309 -12.75 15.42 27.03
CA ILE A 309 -11.73 16.01 26.16
C ILE A 309 -12.28 16.05 24.73
N THR A 310 -12.12 17.18 24.05
CA THR A 310 -12.45 17.29 22.63
C THR A 310 -11.22 16.94 21.79
N ASP A 311 -11.33 15.93 20.93
CA ASP A 311 -10.27 15.62 19.97
C ASP A 311 -10.19 16.72 18.91
N ILE A 312 -9.03 17.37 18.79
CA ILE A 312 -8.81 18.56 17.95
C ILE A 312 -8.99 18.24 16.45
N ASN A 313 -8.72 16.99 16.05
CA ASN A 313 -8.73 16.59 14.64
C ASN A 313 -10.14 16.23 14.16
N SER A 314 -10.94 15.62 15.04
CA SER A 314 -12.28 15.10 14.73
C SER A 314 -13.41 15.95 15.30
N ASN A 315 -13.12 16.90 16.21
CA ASN A 315 -14.09 17.67 16.98
C ASN A 315 -15.10 16.79 17.72
N VAL A 316 -14.66 15.61 18.17
CA VAL A 316 -15.48 14.66 18.93
C VAL A 316 -15.13 14.73 20.40
N ASN A 317 -16.15 14.83 21.25
CA ASN A 317 -16.00 14.81 22.69
C ASN A 317 -15.84 13.37 23.18
N MET A 318 -14.75 13.10 23.90
CA MET A 318 -14.41 11.81 24.47
C MET A 318 -14.42 11.89 25.98
N SER A 319 -15.07 10.94 26.65
CA SER A 319 -14.94 10.76 28.10
C SER A 319 -13.73 9.89 28.38
N VAL A 320 -12.77 10.43 29.15
CA VAL A 320 -11.56 9.72 29.56
C VAL A 320 -11.50 9.62 31.09
N PRO A 321 -11.01 8.50 31.64
CA PRO A 321 -10.84 8.35 33.08
C PRO A 321 -9.64 9.15 33.59
N LYS A 322 -9.87 9.98 34.59
CA LYS A 322 -8.80 10.54 35.44
C LYS A 322 -8.82 9.77 36.76
N LEU A 323 -7.74 9.02 37.03
CA LEU A 323 -7.58 8.28 38.27
C LEU A 323 -7.73 9.24 39.47
N ILE A 324 -8.49 8.82 40.48
CA ILE A 324 -8.68 9.60 41.70
C ILE A 324 -7.38 9.71 42.50
N SER A 325 -7.25 10.75 43.32
CA SER A 325 -6.08 10.91 44.17
C SER A 325 -6.01 9.80 45.24
N LEU A 326 -4.83 9.59 45.82
CA LEU A 326 -4.67 8.58 46.87
C LEU A 326 -5.54 8.90 48.11
N ASP A 327 -5.70 10.19 48.42
CA ASP A 327 -6.56 10.64 49.52
C ASP A 327 -8.03 10.32 49.24
N GLU A 328 -8.51 10.60 48.01
CA GLU A 328 -9.86 10.24 47.57
C GLU A 328 -10.05 8.72 47.59
N TYR A 329 -9.07 7.94 47.13
CA TYR A 329 -9.11 6.48 47.16
C TYR A 329 -9.26 5.92 48.58
N ASN A 330 -8.51 6.45 49.54
CA ASN A 330 -8.57 6.01 50.92
C ASN A 330 -9.95 6.26 51.56
N THR A 331 -10.69 7.26 51.07
CA THR A 331 -12.06 7.58 51.53
C THR A 331 -13.16 6.74 50.91
N LEU A 332 -12.85 5.90 49.90
CA LEU A 332 -13.86 5.03 49.28
C LEU A 332 -14.37 3.96 50.26
N PRO A 333 -15.62 3.50 50.10
CA PRO A 333 -16.11 2.28 50.75
C PRO A 333 -15.23 1.07 50.40
N GLU A 334 -15.02 0.14 51.35
CA GLU A 334 -14.16 -1.04 51.14
C GLU A 334 -14.65 -1.96 50.00
N ASP A 335 -15.95 -2.00 49.73
CA ASP A 335 -16.54 -2.76 48.63
C ASP A 335 -16.30 -2.14 47.24
N GLU A 336 -15.94 -0.85 47.19
CA GLU A 336 -15.59 -0.15 45.95
C GLU A 336 -14.07 -0.03 45.74
N LYS A 337 -13.26 -0.42 46.73
CA LYS A 337 -11.80 -0.46 46.65
C LYS A 337 -11.33 -1.70 45.89
N ASP A 338 -10.26 -1.52 45.13
CA ASP A 338 -9.53 -2.61 44.49
C ASP A 338 -8.05 -2.20 44.44
N ASP A 339 -7.30 -2.65 45.45
CA ASP A 339 -5.90 -2.27 45.63
C ASP A 339 -5.00 -2.76 44.49
N GLU A 340 -5.31 -3.93 43.93
CA GLU A 340 -4.53 -4.50 42.82
C GLU A 340 -4.74 -3.66 41.57
N VAL A 341 -6.01 -3.41 41.21
CA VAL A 341 -6.36 -2.61 40.03
C VAL A 341 -5.89 -1.16 40.18
N TYR A 342 -6.05 -0.54 41.34
CA TYR A 342 -5.61 0.84 41.55
C TYR A 342 -4.09 0.99 41.37
N LYS A 343 -3.30 0.09 41.96
CA LYS A 343 -1.83 0.07 41.81
C LYS A 343 -1.39 -0.20 40.38
N ASP A 344 -2.13 -1.03 39.65
CA ASP A 344 -1.86 -1.30 38.25
C ASP A 344 -2.16 -0.10 37.36
N LEU A 345 -3.30 0.56 37.56
CA LEU A 345 -3.66 1.78 36.85
C LEU A 345 -2.67 2.93 37.09
N GLN A 346 -2.07 3.02 38.28
CA GLN A 346 -1.02 4.02 38.58
C GLN A 346 0.24 3.87 37.70
N LYS A 347 0.53 2.67 37.19
CA LYS A 347 1.67 2.44 36.29
C LYS A 347 1.36 2.84 34.84
N SER A 348 0.08 3.04 34.52
CA SER A 348 -0.37 3.37 33.17
C SER A 348 0.11 4.74 32.73
N ARG A 349 0.52 4.83 31.46
CA ARG A 349 0.74 6.11 30.80
C ARG A 349 -0.57 6.75 30.33
N LYS A 350 -1.58 5.92 30.04
CA LYS A 350 -2.82 6.35 29.41
C LYS A 350 -3.95 5.38 29.70
N ILE A 351 -4.79 5.75 30.67
CA ILE A 351 -5.97 4.98 31.06
C ILE A 351 -7.14 5.31 30.13
N ARG A 352 -7.94 4.31 29.80
CA ARG A 352 -9.16 4.43 28.98
C ARG A 352 -10.32 3.69 29.64
N TYR A 353 -11.53 4.16 29.41
CA TYR A 353 -12.69 3.35 29.70
C TYR A 353 -12.79 2.19 28.69
N LEU A 354 -13.28 1.05 29.16
CA LEU A 354 -13.66 -0.04 28.28
C LEU A 354 -14.76 0.44 27.30
N PRO A 355 -14.53 0.34 25.98
CA PRO A 355 -15.49 0.82 24.99
C PRO A 355 -16.70 -0.10 24.85
N SER A 356 -17.70 0.33 24.09
CA SER A 356 -18.88 -0.46 23.73
C SER A 356 -18.53 -1.50 22.66
N HIS A 357 -17.59 -1.18 21.77
CA HIS A 357 -17.16 -2.04 20.67
C HIS A 357 -15.63 -2.12 20.63
N LEU A 358 -15.11 -3.34 20.54
CA LEU A 358 -13.69 -3.64 20.30
C LEU A 358 -13.52 -4.30 18.94
N VAL A 359 -12.57 -3.79 18.16
CA VAL A 359 -12.17 -4.38 16.88
C VAL A 359 -10.81 -5.04 17.05
N ILE A 360 -10.72 -6.33 16.71
CA ILE A 360 -9.51 -7.14 16.85
C ILE A 360 -9.29 -8.02 15.62
N TYR A 361 -8.06 -8.46 15.37
CA TYR A 361 -7.79 -9.58 14.46
C TYR A 361 -7.98 -10.91 15.19
N SER A 362 -8.48 -11.94 14.53
CA SER A 362 -8.68 -13.26 15.15
C SER A 362 -7.37 -13.86 15.68
N SER A 363 -6.21 -13.45 15.16
CA SER A 363 -4.89 -13.84 15.66
C SER A 363 -4.61 -13.45 17.11
N ILE A 364 -5.19 -12.36 17.63
CA ILE A 364 -4.99 -11.95 19.03
C ILE A 364 -5.97 -12.64 19.99
N LEU A 365 -7.10 -13.14 19.48
CA LEU A 365 -8.19 -13.66 20.30
C LEU A 365 -7.72 -14.71 21.33
N PRO A 366 -6.92 -15.74 20.98
CA PRO A 366 -6.48 -16.75 21.96
C PRO A 366 -5.70 -16.19 23.15
N ARG A 367 -5.14 -14.98 23.03
CA ARG A 367 -4.36 -14.32 24.08
C ARG A 367 -5.21 -13.46 25.02
N ILE A 368 -6.40 -13.04 24.60
CA ILE A 368 -7.23 -12.07 25.36
C ILE A 368 -8.69 -12.50 25.55
N GLU A 369 -9.10 -13.64 25.00
CA GLU A 369 -10.48 -14.14 25.04
C GLU A 369 -11.06 -14.19 26.46
N GLN A 370 -10.30 -14.74 27.41
CA GLN A 370 -10.70 -14.79 28.81
C GLN A 370 -10.98 -13.40 29.38
N TYR A 371 -10.06 -12.45 29.17
CA TYR A 371 -10.21 -11.08 29.64
C TYR A 371 -11.47 -10.40 29.04
N LEU A 372 -11.74 -10.64 27.75
CA LEU A 372 -12.92 -10.10 27.09
C LEU A 372 -14.21 -10.61 27.73
N HIS A 373 -14.30 -11.92 27.99
CA HIS A 373 -15.47 -12.53 28.62
C HIS A 373 -15.67 -12.06 30.07
N GLU A 374 -14.60 -11.99 30.87
CA GLU A 374 -14.64 -11.46 32.24
C GLU A 374 -15.14 -10.01 32.28
N ASN A 375 -14.89 -9.23 31.23
CA ASN A 375 -15.32 -7.84 31.13
C ASN A 375 -16.65 -7.65 30.36
N GLY A 376 -17.40 -8.72 30.12
CA GLY A 376 -18.75 -8.68 29.57
C GLY A 376 -18.83 -8.49 28.06
N TYR A 377 -17.78 -8.82 27.32
CA TYR A 377 -17.81 -8.78 25.86
C TYR A 377 -18.23 -10.11 25.24
N SER A 378 -18.98 -10.02 24.14
CA SER A 378 -19.32 -11.15 23.27
C SER A 378 -19.03 -10.81 21.81
N GLN A 379 -18.67 -11.80 20.99
CA GLN A 379 -18.45 -11.58 19.56
C GLN A 379 -19.80 -11.28 18.88
N CYS A 380 -19.92 -10.10 18.27
CA CYS A 380 -21.14 -9.65 17.61
C CYS A 380 -21.02 -9.59 16.08
N ALA A 381 -19.80 -9.55 15.53
CA ALA A 381 -19.57 -9.64 14.08
C ALA A 381 -18.20 -10.23 13.75
N SER A 382 -18.06 -10.81 12.54
CA SER A 382 -16.80 -11.29 11.97
C SER A 382 -16.74 -10.96 10.47
N PHE A 383 -15.56 -10.56 10.00
CA PHE A 383 -15.33 -10.20 8.59
C PHE A 383 -14.05 -10.83 8.07
N PHE A 384 -14.18 -11.54 6.95
CA PHE A 384 -13.03 -12.08 6.23
C PHE A 384 -12.02 -10.99 5.88
N ASN A 385 -10.75 -11.18 6.27
CA ASN A 385 -9.68 -10.22 6.01
C ASN A 385 -8.88 -10.51 4.72
N THR A 386 -8.19 -11.66 4.69
CA THR A 386 -7.28 -12.05 3.60
C THR A 386 -6.96 -13.54 3.69
N LEU A 387 -6.65 -14.16 2.55
CA LEU A 387 -6.20 -15.55 2.50
C LEU A 387 -4.74 -15.71 2.96
N PHE A 388 -3.91 -14.70 2.68
CA PHE A 388 -2.49 -14.70 2.98
C PHE A 388 -2.10 -13.38 3.64
N GLU A 389 -1.38 -13.49 4.75
CA GLU A 389 -0.83 -12.36 5.49
C GLU A 389 0.50 -12.76 6.13
N VAL A 390 1.53 -11.95 5.85
CA VAL A 390 2.88 -12.19 6.35
C VAL A 390 2.99 -11.76 7.80
N ASP A 391 2.33 -10.67 8.19
CA ASP A 391 2.28 -10.21 9.57
C ASP A 391 1.34 -11.09 10.42
N ASN A 392 1.91 -11.87 11.33
CA ASN A 392 1.16 -12.76 12.23
C ASN A 392 0.04 -12.03 12.99
N ARG A 393 0.20 -10.73 13.27
CA ARG A 393 -0.73 -9.91 14.04
C ARG A 393 -1.97 -9.49 13.26
N ARG A 394 -1.95 -9.64 11.92
CA ARG A 394 -3.03 -9.28 10.99
C ARG A 394 -3.70 -10.52 10.36
N ARG A 395 -3.35 -11.72 10.83
CA ARG A 395 -3.86 -12.98 10.28
C ARG A 395 -5.29 -13.26 10.73
N GLY A 396 -6.01 -13.93 9.84
CA GLY A 396 -7.40 -14.34 10.05
C GLY A 396 -8.39 -13.19 9.96
N ASP A 397 -9.60 -13.41 10.47
CA ASP A 397 -10.73 -12.49 10.30
C ASP A 397 -10.60 -11.27 11.21
N ILE A 398 -11.31 -10.20 10.85
CA ILE A 398 -11.51 -9.06 11.74
C ILE A 398 -12.79 -9.29 12.53
N LEU A 399 -12.65 -9.37 13.84
CA LEU A 399 -13.73 -9.63 14.77
C LEU A 399 -14.16 -8.34 15.44
N VAL A 400 -15.46 -8.24 15.73
CA VAL A 400 -16.03 -7.18 16.55
C VAL A 400 -16.62 -7.81 17.81
N PHE A 401 -16.15 -7.33 18.96
CA PHE A 401 -16.68 -7.66 20.26
C PHE A 401 -17.53 -6.51 20.77
N CYS A 402 -18.74 -6.81 21.20
CA CYS A 402 -19.70 -5.86 21.73
C CYS A 402 -19.86 -6.11 23.23
N LYS A 403 -19.96 -5.04 24.01
CA LYS A 403 -20.28 -5.12 25.43
C LYS A 403 -21.78 -5.40 25.59
N ASN A 404 -22.12 -6.41 26.39
CA ASN A 404 -23.50 -6.84 26.63
C ASN A 404 -24.32 -5.82 27.43
#